data_AF-A0A2R6EYC4-F1
#
_entry.id   AF-A0A2R6EYC4-F1
#
_cell.length_a   1.000
_cell.length_b   1.000
_cell.length_c   1.000
_cell.angle_alpha   90.00
_cell.angle_beta   90.00
_cell.angle_gamma   90.00
#
_symmetry.space_group_name_H-M   'P 1'
#
loop_
_entity.id
_entity.type
_entity.pdbx_description
1 polymer ?
#
loop_
_entity_poly.entity_id
_entity_poly.type
_entity_poly.pdbx_seq_one_letter_code
_entity_poly.pdbx_strand_id
1 'polypeptide(L)'
;MTGSTYDFWLLDLDGTLIDVEESYIHHLFEDVGAELNASFTDKEAECLWYGYGESRAEVLATHGIDAAEFWDVFHAVEEPESRAAATHLYPDAEAFVPALSEPVGLVTHCQEYLTGPVLETLDIADWFDTVVCCTDETGWKPDP
;
A
#
# COMPACT_ATOMS: atom_id res chain seq x y z
N MET A 1 28.94 -7.33 18.02
CA MET A 1 27.70 -7.56 17.24
C MET A 1 26.84 -8.45 18.09
N THR A 2 25.94 -7.87 18.89
CA THR A 2 24.85 -8.62 19.51
C THR A 2 23.91 -8.98 18.37
N GLY A 3 23.87 -10.26 17.97
CA GLY A 3 22.92 -10.72 16.95
C GLY A 3 21.50 -10.33 17.33
N SER A 4 20.66 -10.04 16.35
CA SER A 4 19.27 -9.66 16.61
C SER A 4 18.56 -10.79 17.38
N THR A 5 17.62 -10.45 18.24
CA THR A 5 16.83 -11.41 19.05
C THR A 5 15.81 -12.18 18.20
N TYR A 6 15.62 -11.79 16.94
CA TYR A 6 14.62 -12.36 16.04
C TYR A 6 15.29 -13.25 14.99
N ASP A 7 14.64 -14.36 14.67
CA ASP A 7 15.11 -15.29 13.63
C ASP A 7 14.86 -14.76 12.21
N PHE A 8 13.92 -13.81 12.04
CA PHE A 8 13.56 -13.15 10.79
C PHE A 8 12.78 -11.84 11.08
N TRP A 9 12.64 -11.01 10.05
CA TRP A 9 11.81 -9.80 10.05
C TRP A 9 10.65 -9.94 9.07
N LEU A 10 9.48 -9.44 9.45
CA LEU A 10 8.32 -9.34 8.58
C LEU A 10 7.86 -7.89 8.56
N LEU A 11 7.94 -7.25 7.40
CA LEU A 11 7.70 -5.83 7.23
C LEU A 11 6.43 -5.59 6.43
N ASP A 12 5.77 -4.47 6.69
CA ASP A 12 4.74 -3.92 5.82
C ASP A 12 5.38 -2.98 4.79
N LEU A 13 4.67 -2.67 3.70
CA LEU A 13 5.16 -1.80 2.64
C LEU A 13 4.72 -0.34 2.88
N ASP A 14 3.45 -0.04 2.56
CA ASP A 14 2.86 1.29 2.60
C ASP A 14 2.80 1.84 4.04
N GLY A 15 3.29 3.08 4.23
CA GLY A 15 3.33 3.73 5.54
C GLY A 15 4.37 3.14 6.51
N THR A 16 5.20 2.19 6.05
CA THR A 16 6.28 1.59 6.85
C THR A 16 7.64 1.76 6.16
N LEU A 17 7.77 1.30 4.92
CA LEU A 17 9.00 1.45 4.13
C LEU A 17 8.89 2.58 3.12
N ILE A 18 7.68 2.76 2.58
CA ILE A 18 7.42 3.74 1.54
C ILE A 18 6.26 4.66 1.93
N ASP A 19 6.19 5.79 1.26
CA ASP A 19 5.05 6.69 1.27
C ASP A 19 4.78 7.20 -0.15
N VAL A 20 3.62 7.81 -0.31
CA VAL A 20 3.06 8.19 -1.60
C VAL A 20 2.81 9.67 -1.61
N GLU A 21 3.10 10.33 -2.72
CA GLU A 21 2.78 11.74 -2.86
C GLU A 21 1.29 11.99 -2.68
N GLU A 22 0.92 12.93 -1.79
CA GLU A 22 -0.48 13.30 -1.54
C GLU A 22 -1.20 13.69 -2.82
N SER A 23 -0.52 14.38 -3.75
CA SER A 23 -1.10 14.74 -5.05
C SER A 23 -1.49 13.53 -5.90
N TYR A 24 -0.73 12.43 -5.82
CA TYR A 24 -1.10 11.20 -6.50
C TYR A 24 -2.36 10.60 -5.88
N ILE A 25 -2.45 10.58 -4.55
CA ILE A 25 -3.63 10.11 -3.83
C ILE A 25 -4.85 10.93 -4.27
N HIS A 26 -4.77 12.25 -4.19
CA HIS A 26 -5.90 13.12 -4.53
C HIS A 26 -6.36 12.93 -5.99
N HIS A 27 -5.42 12.88 -6.95
CA HIS A 27 -5.76 12.63 -8.36
C HIS A 27 -6.36 11.25 -8.61
N LEU A 28 -5.83 10.20 -7.99
CA LEU A 28 -6.41 8.86 -8.08
C LEU A 28 -7.86 8.85 -7.60
N PHE A 29 -8.15 9.54 -6.48
CA PHE A 29 -9.50 9.62 -5.94
C PHE A 29 -10.44 10.52 -6.76
N GLU A 30 -9.92 11.50 -7.51
CA GLU A 30 -10.71 12.22 -8.53
C GLU A 30 -11.16 11.26 -9.64
N ASP A 31 -10.26 10.41 -10.15
CA ASP A 31 -10.56 9.45 -11.22
C ASP A 31 -11.50 8.34 -10.74
N VAL A 32 -11.25 7.77 -9.55
CA VAL A 32 -12.15 6.79 -8.93
C VAL A 32 -13.54 7.40 -8.67
N GLY A 33 -13.59 8.64 -8.19
CA GLY A 33 -14.84 9.38 -8.00
C GLY A 33 -15.61 9.56 -9.31
N ALA A 34 -14.92 9.88 -10.40
CA ALA A 34 -15.54 10.04 -11.71
C ALA A 34 -16.23 8.75 -12.20
N GLU A 35 -15.58 7.59 -12.03
CA GLU A 35 -16.16 6.29 -12.38
C GLU A 35 -17.35 5.92 -11.48
N LEU A 36 -17.29 6.25 -10.19
CA LEU A 36 -18.34 5.98 -9.20
C LEU A 36 -19.45 7.04 -9.15
N ASN A 37 -19.37 8.09 -9.97
CA ASN A 37 -20.26 9.27 -9.90
C ASN A 37 -20.30 9.93 -8.51
N ALA A 38 -19.15 9.97 -7.84
CA ALA A 38 -18.95 10.57 -6.52
C ALA A 38 -17.84 11.64 -6.56
N SER A 39 -17.80 12.49 -5.53
CA SER A 39 -16.73 13.48 -5.37
C SER A 39 -16.20 13.37 -3.96
N PHE A 40 -14.96 12.88 -3.85
CA PHE A 40 -14.25 12.84 -2.57
C PHE A 40 -13.50 14.14 -2.36
N THR A 41 -13.50 14.64 -1.13
CA THR A 41 -12.59 15.70 -0.69
C THR A 41 -11.20 15.12 -0.44
N ASP A 42 -10.15 15.95 -0.47
CA ASP A 42 -8.77 15.54 -0.15
C ASP A 42 -8.69 14.76 1.17
N LYS A 43 -9.44 15.22 2.19
CA LYS A 43 -9.51 14.55 3.49
C LYS A 43 -10.19 13.17 3.42
N GLU A 44 -11.21 13.02 2.60
CA GLU A 44 -11.86 11.73 2.37
C GLU A 44 -10.96 10.79 1.58
N ALA A 45 -10.25 11.30 0.57
CA ALA A 45 -9.25 10.56 -0.20
C ALA A 45 -8.14 10.02 0.72
N GLU A 46 -7.56 10.88 1.58
CA GLU A 46 -6.58 10.46 2.58
C GLU A 46 -7.17 9.48 3.60
N CYS A 47 -8.43 9.66 4.02
CA CYS A 47 -9.10 8.71 4.91
C CYS A 47 -9.30 7.34 4.26
N LEU A 48 -9.66 7.31 2.97
CA LEU A 48 -9.80 6.06 2.21
C LEU A 48 -8.43 5.40 1.98
N TRP A 49 -7.38 6.18 1.72
CA TRP A 49 -6.02 5.69 1.56
C TRP A 49 -5.44 5.14 2.88
N TYR A 50 -5.29 5.97 3.91
CA TYR A 50 -4.60 5.64 5.17
C TYR A 50 -5.50 5.00 6.23
N GLY A 51 -6.82 5.15 6.13
CA GLY A 51 -7.76 4.67 7.14
C GLY A 51 -7.82 3.15 7.21
N TYR A 52 -8.55 2.63 8.19
CA TYR A 52 -8.82 1.20 8.33
C TYR A 52 -10.17 0.98 9.01
N GLY A 53 -10.82 -0.14 8.71
CA GLY A 53 -12.09 -0.53 9.34
C GLY A 53 -13.18 0.54 9.20
N GLU A 54 -13.65 1.05 10.34
CA GLU A 54 -14.82 1.94 10.43
C GLU A 54 -14.64 3.27 9.70
N SER A 55 -13.43 3.86 9.67
CA SER A 55 -13.22 5.18 9.07
C SER A 55 -13.46 5.19 7.56
N ARG A 56 -13.05 4.12 6.86
CA ARG A 56 -13.31 3.93 5.43
C ARG A 56 -14.79 3.69 5.18
N ALA A 57 -15.40 2.83 6.01
CA ALA A 57 -16.81 2.49 5.89
C ALA A 57 -17.73 3.72 6.04
N GLU A 58 -17.40 4.66 6.94
CA GLU A 58 -18.15 5.90 7.12
C GLU A 58 -18.10 6.83 5.88
N VAL A 59 -16.93 6.96 5.25
CA VAL A 59 -16.78 7.74 4.01
C VAL A 59 -17.62 7.11 2.90
N LEU A 60 -17.46 5.80 2.65
CA LEU A 60 -18.21 5.11 1.60
C LEU A 60 -19.73 5.16 1.84
N ALA A 61 -20.18 5.00 3.09
CA ALA A 61 -21.58 5.12 3.45
C ALA A 61 -22.14 6.53 3.23
N THR A 62 -21.34 7.58 3.43
CA THR A 62 -21.73 8.98 3.17
C THR A 62 -22.00 9.22 1.69
N HIS A 63 -21.25 8.56 0.81
CA HIS A 63 -21.43 8.62 -0.64
C HIS A 63 -22.40 7.55 -1.17
N GLY A 64 -22.88 6.64 -0.32
CA GLY A 64 -23.79 5.56 -0.71
C GLY A 64 -23.15 4.49 -1.59
N ILE A 65 -21.83 4.30 -1.46
CA ILE A 65 -21.01 3.39 -2.28
C ILE A 65 -20.80 2.07 -1.53
N ASP A 66 -20.95 0.93 -2.22
CA ASP A 66 -20.61 -0.38 -1.67
C ASP A 66 -19.09 -0.58 -1.60
N ALA A 67 -18.60 -1.21 -0.54
CA ALA A 67 -17.16 -1.38 -0.34
C ALA A 67 -16.51 -2.27 -1.42
N ALA A 68 -17.18 -3.32 -1.87
CA ALA A 68 -16.62 -4.19 -2.91
C ALA A 68 -16.57 -3.45 -4.25
N GLU A 69 -17.65 -2.74 -4.62
CA GLU A 69 -17.68 -1.90 -5.82
C GLU A 69 -16.58 -0.84 -5.80
N PHE A 70 -16.39 -0.17 -4.65
CA PHE A 70 -15.31 0.81 -4.48
C PHE A 70 -13.93 0.21 -4.74
N TRP A 71 -13.61 -0.94 -4.12
CA TRP A 71 -12.29 -1.56 -4.28
C TRP A 71 -12.06 -2.10 -5.68
N ASP A 72 -13.11 -2.62 -6.34
CA ASP A 72 -13.02 -3.05 -7.74
C ASP A 72 -12.67 -1.87 -8.67
N VAL A 73 -13.34 -0.73 -8.50
CA VAL A 73 -13.03 0.48 -9.29
C VAL A 73 -11.66 1.05 -8.92
N PHE A 74 -11.35 1.14 -7.64
CA PHE A 74 -10.06 1.64 -7.16
C PHE A 74 -8.89 0.88 -7.80
N HIS A 75 -8.91 -0.46 -7.73
CA HIS A 75 -7.86 -1.29 -8.33
C HIS A 75 -7.83 -1.18 -9.86
N ALA A 76 -8.99 -0.99 -10.50
CA ALA A 76 -9.06 -0.86 -11.96
C ALA A 76 -8.51 0.48 -12.48
N VAL A 77 -8.59 1.55 -11.68
CA VAL A 77 -8.07 2.89 -12.01
C VAL A 77 -6.58 3.02 -11.66
N GLU A 78 -6.10 2.29 -10.66
CA GLU A 78 -4.72 2.39 -10.19
C GLU A 78 -3.70 1.82 -11.18
N GLU A 79 -2.88 2.70 -11.76
CA GLU A 79 -1.85 2.33 -12.74
C GLU A 79 -0.46 2.12 -12.09
N PRO A 80 0.23 0.99 -12.35
CA PRO A 80 1.48 0.64 -11.69
C PRO A 80 2.61 1.65 -11.88
N GLU A 81 2.82 2.16 -13.10
CA GLU A 81 3.91 3.09 -13.38
C GLU A 81 3.67 4.44 -12.70
N SER A 82 2.42 4.90 -12.67
CA SER A 82 2.04 6.14 -11.97
C SER A 82 2.20 5.98 -10.46
N ARG A 83 1.77 4.83 -9.91
CA ARG A 83 1.94 4.47 -8.49
C ARG A 83 3.41 4.48 -8.10
N ALA A 84 4.25 3.81 -8.87
CA ALA A 84 5.68 3.70 -8.60
C ALA A 84 6.40 5.04 -8.71
N ALA A 85 6.08 5.84 -9.73
CA ALA A 85 6.68 7.17 -9.92
C ALA A 85 6.35 8.16 -8.79
N ALA A 86 5.15 8.04 -8.19
CA ALA A 86 4.71 8.85 -7.07
C ALA A 86 5.10 8.28 -5.69
N THR A 87 5.86 7.19 -5.65
CA THR A 87 6.29 6.56 -4.40
C THR A 87 7.69 7.00 -4.03
N HIS A 88 7.91 7.25 -2.74
CA HIS A 88 9.23 7.49 -2.19
C HIS A 88 9.51 6.56 -1.00
N LEU A 89 10.79 6.23 -0.85
CA LEU A 89 11.32 5.40 0.22
C LEU A 89 11.59 6.27 1.46
N TYR A 90 11.24 5.78 2.65
CA TYR A 90 11.62 6.47 3.88
C TYR A 90 13.14 6.38 4.10
N PRO A 91 13.82 7.50 4.45
CA PRO A 91 15.28 7.50 4.60
C PRO A 91 15.84 6.56 5.66
N ASP A 92 15.06 6.28 6.71
CA ASP A 92 15.44 5.34 7.76
C ASP A 92 15.25 3.88 7.32
N ALA A 93 14.26 3.56 6.49
CA ALA A 93 14.12 2.26 5.85
C ALA A 93 15.36 1.93 4.98
N GLU A 94 15.83 2.89 4.20
CA GLU A 94 17.06 2.79 3.38
C GLU A 94 18.30 2.47 4.21
N ALA A 95 18.41 3.03 5.42
CA ALA A 95 19.52 2.75 6.31
C ALA A 95 19.35 1.42 7.09
N PHE A 96 18.10 1.05 7.40
CA PHE A 96 17.79 -0.03 8.34
C PHE A 96 17.73 -1.41 7.68
N VAL A 97 16.93 -1.57 6.62
CA VAL A 97 16.65 -2.90 6.04
C VAL A 97 17.93 -3.55 5.48
N PRO A 98 18.77 -2.85 4.69
CA PRO A 98 20.01 -3.44 4.18
C PRO A 98 21.05 -3.77 5.26
N ALA A 99 20.90 -3.23 6.48
CA ALA A 99 21.79 -3.51 7.60
C ALA A 99 21.39 -4.77 8.39
N LEU A 100 20.23 -5.36 8.11
CA LEU A 100 19.77 -6.60 8.74
C LEU A 100 20.59 -7.79 8.23
N SER A 101 20.91 -8.72 9.14
CA SER A 101 21.62 -9.95 8.82
C SER A 101 20.72 -11.18 8.75
N GLU A 102 19.54 -11.07 9.35
CA GLU A 102 18.51 -12.10 9.38
C GLU A 102 17.57 -11.97 8.17
N PRO A 103 16.89 -13.05 7.75
CA PRO A 103 15.98 -13.01 6.62
C PRO A 103 14.86 -11.96 6.77
N VAL A 104 14.49 -11.32 5.67
CA VAL A 104 13.47 -10.26 5.62
C VAL A 104 12.35 -10.65 4.66
N GLY A 105 11.13 -10.72 5.17
CA GLY A 105 9.92 -10.86 4.37
C GLY A 105 9.11 -9.57 4.30
N LEU A 106 8.44 -9.35 3.18
CA LEU A 106 7.47 -8.28 2.97
C LEU A 106 6.05 -8.86 2.91
N VAL A 107 5.10 -8.29 3.67
CA VAL A 107 3.67 -8.64 3.61
C VAL A 107 2.83 -7.39 3.44
N THR A 108 2.21 -7.24 2.28
CA THR A 108 1.49 -6.02 1.89
C THR A 108 0.06 -6.30 1.42
N HIS A 109 -0.84 -5.32 1.63
CA HIS A 109 -2.16 -5.28 1.00
C HIS A 109 -2.13 -4.74 -0.44
N CYS A 110 -1.00 -4.14 -0.84
CA CYS A 110 -0.79 -3.70 -2.21
C CYS A 110 -0.89 -4.89 -3.17
N GLN A 111 -1.50 -4.66 -4.34
CA GLN A 111 -1.67 -5.71 -5.33
C GLN A 111 -0.33 -6.11 -5.95
N GLU A 112 -0.20 -7.37 -6.38
CA GLU A 112 1.05 -7.91 -6.92
C GLU A 112 1.53 -7.12 -8.16
N TYR A 113 0.58 -6.73 -9.02
CA TYR A 113 0.87 -5.95 -10.24
C TYR A 113 1.35 -4.52 -9.95
N LEU A 114 1.17 -4.01 -8.73
CA LEU A 114 1.65 -2.70 -8.27
C LEU A 114 2.95 -2.84 -7.47
N THR A 115 3.00 -3.85 -6.60
CA THR A 115 4.13 -4.08 -5.68
C THR A 115 5.42 -4.27 -6.45
N GLY A 116 5.44 -5.13 -7.48
CA GLY A 116 6.64 -5.37 -8.30
C GLY A 116 7.23 -4.07 -8.88
N PRO A 117 6.47 -3.29 -9.68
CA PRO A 117 6.91 -2.02 -10.23
C PRO A 117 7.39 -1.00 -9.19
N VAL A 118 6.75 -0.94 -8.02
CA VAL A 118 7.19 -0.08 -6.90
C VAL A 118 8.56 -0.51 -6.39
N LEU A 119 8.75 -1.79 -6.10
CA LEU A 119 10.04 -2.31 -5.59
C LEU A 119 11.17 -2.15 -6.62
N GLU A 120 10.87 -2.35 -7.90
CA GLU A 120 11.83 -2.15 -9.00
C GLU A 120 12.21 -0.68 -9.17
N THR A 121 11.24 0.24 -9.12
CA THR A 121 11.48 1.67 -9.30
C THR A 121 12.33 2.25 -8.16
N LEU A 122 12.14 1.75 -6.94
CA LEU A 122 12.91 2.15 -5.77
C LEU A 122 14.24 1.40 -5.62
N ASP A 123 14.51 0.40 -6.48
CA ASP A 123 15.70 -0.47 -6.41
C ASP A 123 15.85 -1.17 -5.04
N ILE A 124 14.75 -1.70 -4.52
CA ILE A 124 14.69 -2.38 -3.20
C ILE A 124 14.18 -3.82 -3.27
N ALA A 125 13.94 -4.35 -4.48
CA ALA A 125 13.39 -5.70 -4.64
C ALA A 125 14.29 -6.80 -4.07
N ASP A 126 15.61 -6.58 -4.04
CA ASP A 126 16.62 -7.50 -3.54
C ASP A 126 16.81 -7.45 -2.01
N TRP A 127 16.09 -6.57 -1.31
CA TRP A 127 16.12 -6.50 0.15
C TRP A 127 15.34 -7.62 0.82
N PHE A 128 14.44 -8.28 0.09
CA PHE A 128 13.49 -9.24 0.65
C PHE A 128 13.77 -10.65 0.15
N ASP A 129 13.85 -11.60 1.07
CA ASP A 129 13.91 -13.03 0.77
C ASP A 129 12.56 -13.56 0.26
N THR A 130 11.46 -12.91 0.67
CA THR A 130 10.12 -13.25 0.23
C THR A 130 9.21 -12.01 0.22
N VAL A 131 8.32 -11.95 -0.77
CA VAL A 131 7.28 -10.92 -0.87
C VAL A 131 5.93 -11.62 -0.96
N VAL A 132 5.00 -11.21 -0.11
CA VAL A 132 3.63 -11.74 -0.05
C VAL A 132 2.65 -10.59 -0.21
N CYS A 133 1.93 -10.59 -1.33
CA CYS A 133 0.78 -9.71 -1.53
C CYS A 133 -0.47 -10.44 -1.00
N CYS A 134 -1.29 -9.75 -0.20
CA CYS A 134 -2.55 -10.30 0.26
C CYS A 134 -3.52 -10.49 -0.90
N THR A 135 -4.16 -11.65 -0.92
CA THR A 135 -5.16 -12.08 -1.89
C THR A 135 -6.21 -12.90 -1.17
N ASP A 136 -7.32 -13.23 -1.84
CA ASP A 136 -8.33 -14.12 -1.25
C ASP A 136 -7.82 -15.55 -1.01
N GLU A 137 -6.75 -15.97 -1.71
CA GLU A 137 -6.12 -17.29 -1.50
C GLU A 137 -5.13 -17.26 -0.33
N THR A 138 -4.30 -16.20 -0.23
CA THR A 138 -3.31 -16.05 0.84
C THR A 138 -3.91 -15.55 2.16
N GLY A 139 -5.06 -14.87 2.10
CA GLY A 139 -5.67 -14.18 3.23
C GLY A 139 -5.25 -12.71 3.31
N TRP A 140 -6.03 -11.94 4.07
CA TRP A 140 -5.84 -10.51 4.26
C TRP A 140 -5.48 -10.20 5.71
N LYS A 141 -4.41 -9.44 5.96
CA LYS A 141 -4.14 -8.88 7.31
C LYS A 141 -5.42 -8.18 7.82
N PRO A 142 -5.82 -8.35 9.10
CA PRO A 142 -5.08 -8.95 10.21
C PRO A 142 -5.29 -10.46 10.41
N ASP A 143 -5.92 -11.17 9.47
CA ASP A 143 -6.06 -12.63 9.57
C ASP A 143 -4.66 -13.30 9.49
N PRO A 144 -4.36 -14.27 10.38
CA PRO A 144 -3.03 -14.85 10.55
C PRO A 144 -2.66 -15.90 9.50
#